data_AF-Q2JJN2-F1
#
_entry.id   AF-Q2JJN2-F1
#
_cell.length_a   1.000
_cell.length_b   1.000
_cell.length_c   1.000
_cell.angle_alpha   90.00
_cell.angle_beta   90.00
_cell.angle_gamma   90.00
#
_symmetry.space_group_name_H-M   'P 1'
#
loop_
_entity.id
_entity.type
_entity.pdbx_description
1 polymer ?
#
loop_
_entity_poly.entity_id
_entity_poly.type
_entity_poly.pdbx_seq_one_letter_code
_entity_poly.pdbx_strand_id
1 'polypeptide(L)' 'MDAAEIAALKERIKLIRERRPAVAKLLEKPDLGSLRVDVNQALEEIDELLHEFEQTFGPES' A
#
# COMPACT_ATOMS: atom_id res chain seq x y z
N MET A 1 -3.26 10.85 19.27
CA MET A 1 -2.02 10.07 19.15
C MET A 1 -0.88 10.96 19.55
N ASP A 2 0.06 10.45 20.33
CA ASP A 2 1.31 11.15 20.59
C ASP A 2 2.28 11.04 19.40
N ALA A 3 3.41 11.76 19.48
CA ALA A 3 4.39 11.77 18.39
C ALA A 3 5.03 10.40 18.14
N ALA A 4 5.15 9.55 19.17
CA ALA A 4 5.74 8.22 19.04
C ALA A 4 4.78 7.27 18.31
N GLU A 5 3.48 7.34 18.60
CA GLU A 5 2.45 6.59 17.89
C GLU A 5 2.37 6.98 16.40
N ILE A 6 2.50 8.28 16.08
CA ILE A 6 2.53 8.76 14.69
C ILE A 6 3.77 8.23 13.95
N ALA A 7 4.94 8.26 14.59
CA ALA A 7 6.17 7.73 14.01
C ALA A 7 6.09 6.20 13.77
N ALA A 8 5.54 5.45 14.73
CA ALA A 8 5.33 4.01 14.58
C ALA A 8 4.33 3.69 13.45
N LEU A 9 3.30 4.52 13.27
CA LEU A 9 2.36 4.39 12.15
C LEU A 9 3.06 4.67 10.80
N LYS A 10 3.83 5.75 10.69
CA LYS A 10 4.62 6.08 9.49
C LYS A 10 5.53 4.92 9.08
N GLU A 11 6.24 4.32 10.02
CA GLU A 11 7.13 3.18 9.73
C GLU A 11 6.35 1.95 9.22
N ARG A 12 5.17 1.67 9.77
CA ARG A 12 4.30 0.59 9.28
C ARG A 12 3.78 0.87 7.86
N ILE A 13 3.44 2.11 7.56
CA ILE A 13 3.00 2.52 6.21
C ILE A 13 4.15 2.41 5.21
N LYS A 14 5.36 2.80 5.59
CA LYS A 14 6.56 2.58 4.78
C LYS A 14 6.76 1.11 4.43
N LEU A 15 6.61 0.20 5.40
CA LEU A 15 6.68 -1.25 5.14
C LEU A 15 5.58 -1.73 4.19
N ILE A 16 4.38 -1.14 4.22
CA ILE A 16 3.30 -1.46 3.27
C ILE A 16 3.68 -0.99 1.86
N ARG A 17 4.21 0.24 1.71
CA ARG A 17 4.72 0.78 0.43
C ARG A 17 5.77 -0.13 -0.19
N GLU A 18 6.73 -0.59 0.61
CA GLU A 18 7.81 -1.48 0.16
C GLU A 18 7.31 -2.86 -0.27
N ARG A 19 6.17 -3.32 0.26
CA ARG A 19 5.55 -4.61 -0.08
C ARG A 19 4.58 -4.55 -1.26
N ARG A 20 4.02 -3.38 -1.57
CA ARG A 20 3.11 -3.17 -2.72
C ARG A 20 3.66 -3.71 -4.05
N PRO A 21 4.95 -3.55 -4.39
CA PRO A 21 5.54 -4.16 -5.59
C PRO A 21 5.47 -5.69 -5.63
N ALA A 22 5.50 -6.38 -4.49
CA ALA A 22 5.39 -7.83 -4.44
C ALA A 22 3.98 -8.31 -4.85
N VAL A 23 2.94 -7.53 -4.51
CA VAL A 23 1.57 -7.78 -4.96
C VAL A 23 1.44 -7.50 -6.45
N ALA A 24 2.05 -6.42 -6.95
CA ALA A 24 2.07 -6.08 -8.38
C ALA A 24 2.69 -7.18 -9.25
N LYS A 25 3.75 -7.86 -8.76
CA LYS A 25 4.37 -9.00 -9.46
C LYS A 25 3.41 -10.17 -9.69
N LEU A 26 2.32 -10.30 -8.92
CA LEU A 26 1.32 -11.34 -9.18
C LEU A 26 0.63 -11.13 -10.54
N LEU A 27 0.50 -9.88 -11.00
CA LEU A 27 -0.11 -9.55 -12.30
C LEU A 27 0.75 -9.98 -13.50
N GLU A 28 2.04 -10.24 -13.29
CA GLU A 28 2.95 -10.77 -14.31
C GLU A 28 2.69 -12.27 -14.57
N LYS A 29 2.00 -12.97 -13.65
CA LYS A 29 1.68 -14.38 -13.81
C LYS A 29 0.59 -14.57 -14.89
N PRO A 30 0.85 -15.38 -15.93
CA PRO A 30 -0.09 -15.59 -17.01
C PRO A 30 -1.31 -16.44 -16.59
N ASP A 31 -1.19 -17.23 -15.53
CA ASP A 31 -2.17 -18.21 -15.03
C ASP A 31 -2.96 -17.73 -13.80
N LEU A 32 -2.98 -16.41 -13.55
CA LEU A 32 -3.61 -15.85 -12.35
C LEU A 32 -5.15 -15.98 -12.36
N GLY A 33 -5.78 -16.16 -13.53
CA GLY A 33 -7.22 -16.38 -13.64
C GLY A 33 -8.04 -15.23 -13.03
N SER A 34 -9.10 -15.57 -12.28
CA SER A 34 -9.99 -14.60 -11.64
C SER A 34 -9.29 -13.72 -10.59
N LEU A 35 -8.22 -14.24 -9.95
CA LEU A 35 -7.44 -13.48 -8.97
C LEU A 35 -6.79 -12.24 -9.56
N ARG A 36 -6.68 -12.12 -10.89
CA ARG A 36 -6.22 -10.88 -11.54
C ARG A 36 -7.09 -9.68 -11.19
N VAL A 37 -8.40 -9.87 -11.09
CA VAL A 37 -9.32 -8.78 -10.70
C VAL A 37 -9.08 -8.41 -9.23
N ASP A 38 -9.03 -9.42 -8.36
CA ASP A 38 -8.80 -9.21 -6.92
C ASP A 38 -7.44 -8.54 -6.63
N VAL A 39 -6.38 -8.91 -7.37
CA VAL A 39 -5.05 -8.30 -7.23
C VAL A 39 -5.03 -6.87 -7.72
N ASN A 40 -5.71 -6.54 -8.83
CA ASN A 40 -5.82 -5.15 -9.28
C ASN A 40 -6.59 -4.31 -8.25
N GLN A 41 -7.73 -4.81 -7.75
CA GLN A 41 -8.52 -4.10 -6.74
C GLN A 41 -7.71 -3.87 -5.46
N ALA A 42 -6.98 -4.88 -4.97
CA ALA A 42 -6.14 -4.72 -3.79
C ALA A 42 -5.02 -3.68 -3.99
N LEU A 43 -4.45 -3.58 -5.20
CA LEU A 43 -3.44 -2.57 -5.50
C LEU A 43 -4.05 -1.16 -5.54
N GLU A 44 -5.24 -1.00 -6.13
CA GLU A 44 -5.97 0.26 -6.14
C GLU A 44 -6.32 0.71 -4.73
N GLU A 45 -6.85 -0.19 -3.89
CA GLU A 45 -7.16 0.10 -2.48
C GLU A 45 -5.91 0.48 -1.69
N ILE A 46 -4.77 -0.20 -1.92
CA ILE A 46 -3.49 0.18 -1.29
C ILE A 46 -3.08 1.58 -1.74
N ASP A 47 -3.14 1.88 -3.03
CA ASP A 47 -2.71 3.17 -3.56
C ASP A 47 -3.62 4.32 -3.05
N GLU A 48 -4.94 4.08 -2.94
CA GLU A 48 -5.91 5.01 -2.35
C GLU A 48 -5.62 5.27 -0.87
N LEU A 49 -5.43 4.21 -0.06
CA LEU A 49 -5.10 4.35 1.36
C LEU A 49 -3.78 5.07 1.59
N LEU A 50 -2.78 4.83 0.73
CA LEU A 50 -1.50 5.54 0.79
C LEU A 50 -1.66 7.02 0.42
N HIS A 51 -2.54 7.34 -0.52
CA HIS A 51 -2.85 8.72 -0.88
C HIS A 51 -3.56 9.46 0.26
N GLU A 52 -4.60 8.85 0.85
CA GLU A 52 -5.30 9.40 2.03
C GLU A 52 -4.36 9.61 3.22
N PHE A 53 -3.42 8.69 3.41
CA PHE A 53 -2.39 8.82 4.44
C PHE A 53 -1.51 10.05 4.21
N GLU A 54 -1.03 10.28 2.98
CA GLU A 54 -0.24 11.47 2.65
C GLU A 54 -1.02 12.77 2.83
N GLN A 55 -2.31 12.78 2.48
CA GLN A 55 -3.17 13.95 2.71
C GLN A 55 -3.35 14.24 4.20
N THR A 56 -3.41 13.20 5.04
CA THR A 56 -3.65 13.32 6.47
C THR A 56 -2.39 13.70 7.25
N PHE A 57 -1.24 13.10 6.91
CA PHE A 57 0.00 13.22 7.69
C PHE A 57 1.12 14.01 6.99
N GLY A 58 0.84 14.52 5.79
CA GLY A 58 1.81 15.16 4.90
C GLY A 58 2.68 14.16 4.14
N PRO A 59 3.38 14.62 3.09
CA PRO A 59 4.35 13.78 2.38
C PRO A 59 5.47 13.32 3.33
N GLU A 60 5.96 12.10 3.14
CA GLU A 60 7.19 11.67 3.79
C GLU A 60 8.34 12.60 3.34
N SER A 61 9.01 13.23 4.30
CA SER A 61 10.13 14.15 4.08
C SER A 61 11.46 13.43 4.13
#